data_AF-A0A1M4XXZ8-F1
#
_entry.id   AF-A0A1M4XXZ8-F1
#
_cell.length_a   1.000
_cell.length_b   1.000
_cell.length_c   1.000
_cell.angle_alpha   90.00
_cell.angle_beta   90.00
_cell.angle_gamma   90.00
#
_symmetry.space_group_name_H-M   'P 1'
#
loop_
_entity.id
_entity.type
_entity.pdbx_description
1 polymer ?
#
loop_
_entity_poly.entity_id
_entity_poly.type
_entity_poly.pdbx_seq_one_letter_code
_entity_poly.pdbx_strand_id
1 'polypeptide(L)' 'MSVATTAEKIAEILLWPGTKICQFFGIQPTDDAGLIRSMFNMLVYLCILLPIVWIIL' A
#
# COMPACT_ATOMS: atom_id res chain seq x y z
N MET A 1 14.86 20.25 1.49
CA MET A 1 14.57 19.38 0.34
C MET A 1 15.44 18.14 0.49
N SER A 2 14.95 17.13 1.22
CA SER A 2 15.66 15.86 1.35
C SER A 2 15.44 15.07 0.07
N VAL A 3 16.52 14.65 -0.59
CA VAL A 3 16.45 13.83 -1.78
C VAL A 3 15.96 12.45 -1.32
N ALA A 4 14.65 12.23 -1.38
CA ALA A 4 14.05 10.93 -1.08
C ALA A 4 14.74 9.89 -1.97
N THR A 5 15.37 8.92 -1.32
CA THR A 5 16.06 7.82 -1.97
C THR A 5 15.07 7.04 -2.85
N THR A 6 15.54 6.43 -3.93
CA THR A 6 14.68 5.64 -4.83
C THR A 6 13.83 4.62 -4.08
N ALA A 7 14.37 4.06 -2.99
CA ALA A 7 13.66 3.16 -2.09
C ALA A 7 12.45 3.82 -1.40
N GLU A 8 12.56 5.07 -0.94
CA GLU A 8 11.45 5.82 -0.33
C GLU A 8 10.35 6.13 -1.35
N LYS A 9 10.73 6.47 -2.58
CA LYS A 9 9.76 6.69 -3.68
C LYS A 9 9.03 5.41 -4.06
N ILE A 10 9.74 4.28 -4.12
CA ILE A 10 9.15 2.98 -4.37
C ILE A 10 8.21 2.62 -3.21
N ALA A 11 8.62 2.83 -1.96
CA ALA A 11 7.79 2.57 -0.80
C ALA A 11 6.52 3.42 -0.79
N GLU A 12 6.59 4.71 -1.13
CA GLU A 12 5.40 5.57 -1.25
C GLU A 12 4.41 5.05 -2.30
N ILE A 13 4.90 4.64 -3.48
CA ILE A 13 4.07 4.09 -4.56
C ILE A 13 3.48 2.74 -4.14
N LEU A 14 4.29 1.88 -3.53
CA LEU A 14 3.91 0.55 -3.07
C LEU A 14 2.85 0.65 -1.96
N LEU A 15 2.96 1.62 -1.06
CA LEU A 15 2.02 1.84 0.05
C LEU A 15 0.86 2.79 -0.31
N TRP A 16 0.83 3.33 -1.52
CA TRP A 16 -0.22 4.23 -2.01
C TRP A 16 -1.63 3.63 -2.04
N PRO A 17 -1.86 2.36 -2.48
CA PRO A 17 -3.21 1.82 -2.51
C PRO A 17 -3.81 1.73 -1.10
N GLY A 18 -3.02 1.35 -0.10
CA GLY A 18 -3.44 1.41 1.30
C GLY A 18 -3.83 2.84 1.75
N THR A 19 -3.07 3.86 1.35
CA THR A 19 -3.38 5.27 1.69
C THR A 19 -4.68 5.74 1.04
N LYS A 20 -4.92 5.36 -0.21
CA LYS A 20 -6.14 5.73 -0.94
C LYS A 20 -7.38 5.11 -0.34
N ILE A 21 -7.30 3.85 0.08
CA ILE A 21 -8.40 3.17 0.77
C ILE A 21 -8.67 3.83 2.13
N CYS A 22 -7.64 4.13 2.93
CA CYS A 22 -7.82 4.87 4.19
C CYS A 22 -8.47 6.24 3.99
N GLN A 23 -8.06 7.00 2.96
CA GLN A 23 -8.72 8.27 2.60
C GLN A 23 -10.18 8.09 2.17
N PHE A 24 -10.47 7.03 1.41
CA PHE A 24 -11.82 6.73 0.95
C PHE A 24 -12.77 6.40 2.11
N PHE A 25 -12.26 5.72 3.14
CA PHE A 25 -13.01 5.43 4.37
C PHE A 25 -13.11 6.61 5.33
N GLY A 26 -12.60 7.80 4.98
CA GLY A 26 -12.62 8.99 5.85
C GLY A 26 -11.70 8.88 7.07
N ILE A 27 -10.77 7.92 7.06
CA ILE A 27 -9.81 7.70 8.14
C ILE A 27 -8.60 8.59 7.85
N GLN A 28 -8.31 9.54 8.75
CA GLN A 28 -7.13 10.40 8.60
C GLN A 28 -5.86 9.55 8.67
N PRO A 29 -5.02 9.55 7.62
CA PRO A 29 -3.82 8.72 7.53
C PRO A 29 -2.67 9.34 8.37
N THR A 30 -2.94 9.66 9.63
CA THR A 30 -1.98 10.25 10.56
C THR A 30 -1.65 9.22 11.64
N ASP A 31 -0.38 8.81 11.64
CA ASP A 31 0.34 7.97 12.60
C ASP A 31 -0.27 6.60 13.00
N ASP A 32 -1.41 6.53 13.69
CA ASP A 32 -2.02 5.27 14.16
C ASP A 32 -2.59 4.39 13.03
N ALA A 33 -2.85 4.99 11.87
CA ALA A 33 -3.34 4.29 10.68
C ALA A 33 -2.24 3.58 9.88
N GLY A 34 -0.96 3.64 10.30
CA GLY A 34 0.14 2.95 9.64
C GLY A 34 -0.03 1.43 9.60
N LEU A 35 -0.61 0.85 10.67
CA LEU A 35 -0.96 -0.57 10.73
C LEU A 35 -2.09 -0.91 9.74
N ILE A 36 -3.15 -0.09 9.73
CA ILE A 36 -4.29 -0.27 8.83
C ILE A 36 -3.85 -0.14 7.36
N ARG A 37 -2.98 0.83 7.06
CA ARG A 37 -2.37 1.01 5.73
C ARG A 37 -1.61 -0.23 5.29
N SER A 38 -0.79 -0.84 6.17
CA SER A 38 -0.02 -2.04 5.83
C SER A 38 -0.91 -3.29 5.67
N MET A 39 -1.94 -3.43 6.51
CA MET A 39 -2.92 -4.53 6.39
C MET A 39 -3.67 -4.48 5.06
N PHE A 40 -4.15 -3.30 4.65
CA PHE A 40 -4.77 -3.15 3.34
C PHE A 40 -3.79 -3.40 2.19
N ASN A 41 -2.54 -2.96 2.33
CA ASN A 41 -1.53 -3.21 1.30
C ASN A 41 -1.29 -4.71 1.08
N MET A 42 -1.19 -5.48 2.17
CA MET A 42 -1.02 -6.93 2.10
C MET A 42 -2.24 -7.62 1.46
N LEU A 43 -3.46 -7.20 1.79
CA LEU A 43 -4.69 -7.73 1.17
C LEU A 43 -4.75 -7.42 -0.34
N VAL A 44 -4.40 -6.20 -0.74
CA VAL A 44 -4.34 -5.82 -2.16
C VAL A 44 -3.31 -6.67 -2.90
N TYR A 45 -2.12 -6.88 -2.32
CA TYR A 45 -1.13 -7.78 -2.91
C TYR A 45 -1.61 -9.20 -2.99
N LEU A 46 -2.25 -9.73 -1.96
CA LEU A 46 -2.78 -11.09 -2.00
C LEU A 46 -3.81 -11.23 -3.13
N CYS A 47 -4.78 -10.32 -3.23
CA CYS A 47 -5.83 -10.37 -4.24
C CYS A 47 -5.31 -10.19 -5.68
N ILE A 48 -4.18 -9.51 -5.87
CA ILE A 48 -3.58 -9.33 -7.21
C ILE A 48 -2.59 -10.45 -7.52
N LEU A 49 -1.70 -10.78 -6.60
CA LEU A 49 -0.62 -11.75 -6.82
C LEU A 49 -1.16 -13.19 -6.91
N LEU A 50 -2.17 -13.54 -6.13
CA LEU A 50 -2.75 -14.89 -6.14
C LEU A 50 -3.35 -15.29 -7.50
N PRO A 51 -4.25 -14.50 -8.14
CA PRO A 51 -4.73 -14.83 -9.47
C PRO A 51 -3.63 -14.73 -10.53
N ILE A 52 -2.66 -13.82 -10.38
CA ILE A 52 -1.50 -13.75 -11.29
C ILE A 52 -0.72 -15.06 -11.26
N VAL A 53 -0.38 -15.57 -10.06
CA VAL A 53 0.33 -16.85 -9.92
C VAL A 53 -0.47 -17.99 -10.51
N TRP A 54 -1.79 -18.03 -10.31
CA TRP A 54 -2.68 -19.05 -10.88
C TRP A 54 -2.82 -18.99 -12.40
N ILE A 55 -2.67 -17.81 -13.02
CA ILE A 55 -2.72 -17.67 -14.48
C ILE A 55 -1.39 -18.06 -15.11
N ILE A 56 -0.28 -17.85 -14.40
CA ILE A 56 1.09 -18.10 -14.89
C ILE A 56 1.54 -19.54 -14.65
N LEU A 57 1.16 -20.14 -13.52
CA LEU A 57 1.53 -21.50 -13.09
C LEU A 57 0.48 -22.53 -13.53
#